data_AF-A0A6C0G312-F1
#
_entry.id   AF-A0A6C0G312-F1
#
_cell.length_a   1.000
_cell.length_b   1.000
_cell.length_c   1.000
_cell.angle_alpha   90.00
_cell.angle_beta   90.00
_cell.angle_gamma   90.00
#
_symmetry.space_group_name_H-M   'P 1'
#
loop_
_entity.id
_entity.type
_entity.pdbx_description
1 polymer ?
#
loop_
_entity_poly.entity_id
_entity_poly.type
_entity_poly.pdbx_seq_one_letter_code
_entity_poly.pdbx_strand_id
1 'polypeptide(L)'
;MDIVIRQFRASDIAAIVSLFYETVHAVNKRDYAREQLEDWAPPGEEAERAASWLASLARNRSCVAEIGGQLVGFRNCVRLDNFVMRKLL
;
A
#
# COMPACT_ATOMS: atom_id res chain seq x y z
N MET A 1 9.49 -1.82 20.04
CA MET A 1 9.27 -1.01 18.83
C MET A 1 7.79 -0.70 18.80
N ASP A 2 7.43 0.56 18.95
CA ASP A 2 6.02 0.96 19.02
C ASP A 2 5.49 1.24 17.62
N ILE A 3 4.34 0.66 17.30
CA ILE A 3 3.62 0.90 16.06
C ILE A 3 2.65 2.04 16.31
N VAL A 4 2.76 3.10 15.51
CA VAL A 4 1.81 4.22 15.52
C VAL A 4 0.86 4.07 14.34
N ILE A 5 -0.45 4.02 14.62
CA ILE A 5 -1.48 4.04 13.58
C ILE A 5 -2.04 5.46 13.48
N ARG A 6 -2.04 6.04 12.28
CA ARG A 6 -2.59 7.38 12.04
C ARG A 6 -3.38 7.43 10.74
N GLN A 7 -4.19 8.48 10.60
CA GLN A 7 -4.89 8.74 9.34
C GLN A 7 -3.90 9.02 8.20
N PHE A 8 -4.28 8.58 7.01
CA PHE A 8 -3.58 8.87 5.76
C PHE A 8 -3.50 10.40 5.52
N ARG A 9 -2.38 10.84 4.96
CA ARG A 9 -2.14 12.19 4.46
C ARG A 9 -1.67 12.11 3.02
N ALA A 10 -1.96 13.14 2.22
CA ALA A 10 -1.55 13.16 0.81
C ALA A 10 -0.03 12.96 0.61
N SER A 11 0.80 13.42 1.56
CA SER A 11 2.25 13.19 1.56
C SER A 11 2.67 11.73 1.66
N ASP A 12 1.80 10.83 2.11
CA ASP A 12 2.10 9.41 2.29
C ASP A 12 2.02 8.63 0.98
N ILE A 13 1.45 9.22 -0.08
CA ILE A 13 1.06 8.48 -1.29
C ILE A 13 2.23 7.78 -1.97
N ALA A 14 3.39 8.43 -2.04
CA ALA A 14 4.59 7.85 -2.64
C ALA A 14 5.08 6.63 -1.84
N ALA A 15 5.13 6.75 -0.51
CA ALA A 15 5.53 5.66 0.37
C ALA A 15 4.55 4.49 0.33
N ILE A 16 3.24 4.76 0.24
CA ILE A 16 2.20 3.74 0.10
C ILE A 16 2.36 2.95 -1.20
N VAL A 17 2.61 3.63 -2.32
CA VAL A 17 2.78 2.98 -3.63
C VAL A 17 4.06 2.15 -3.66
N SER A 18 5.17 2.67 -3.14
CA SER A 18 6.43 1.91 -3.01
C SER A 18 6.24 0.66 -2.16
N LEU A 19 5.64 0.81 -0.98
CA LEU A 19 5.40 -0.30 -0.07
C LEU A 19 4.48 -1.36 -0.71
N PHE A 20 3.44 -0.93 -1.44
CA PHE A 20 2.58 -1.86 -2.18
C PHE A 20 3.37 -2.66 -3.22
N TYR A 21 4.15 -1.98 -4.06
CA TYR A 21 4.96 -2.62 -5.11
C TYR A 21 5.96 -3.61 -4.50
N GLU A 22 6.72 -3.16 -3.51
CA GLU A 22 7.70 -3.98 -2.79
C GLU A 22 7.03 -5.20 -2.16
N THR A 23 5.83 -5.05 -1.57
CA THR A 23 5.10 -6.17 -0.97
C THR A 23 4.74 -7.21 -2.03
N VAL A 24 4.21 -6.79 -3.19
CA VAL A 24 3.88 -7.70 -4.30
C VAL A 24 5.14 -8.46 -4.75
N HIS A 25 6.24 -7.75 -5.01
CA HIS A 25 7.43 -8.35 -5.61
C HIS A 25 8.37 -9.06 -4.62
N ALA A 26 8.34 -8.71 -3.33
CA ALA A 26 9.22 -9.32 -2.32
C ALA A 26 8.52 -10.43 -1.53
N VAL A 27 7.24 -10.25 -1.20
CA VAL A 27 6.49 -11.19 -0.33
C VAL A 27 5.75 -12.23 -1.16
N ASN A 28 5.00 -11.81 -2.17
CA ASN A 28 4.13 -12.70 -2.93
C ASN A 28 4.86 -13.53 -3.99
N LYS A 29 6.14 -13.21 -4.30
CA LYS A 29 6.97 -13.99 -5.23
C LYS A 29 7.12 -15.48 -4.91
N ARG A 30 6.77 -15.89 -3.68
CA ARG A 30 6.78 -17.30 -3.26
C ARG A 30 5.58 -18.08 -3.81
N ASP A 31 4.47 -17.39 -4.03
CA ASP A 31 3.17 -17.99 -4.33
C ASP A 31 2.71 -17.72 -5.78
N TYR A 32 3.31 -16.74 -6.45
CA TYR A 32 2.91 -16.29 -7.79
C TYR A 32 4.10 -16.27 -8.75
N ALA A 33 3.82 -16.60 -10.01
CA ALA A 33 4.78 -16.50 -11.09
C ALA A 33 5.10 -15.03 -11.41
N ARG A 34 6.25 -14.78 -12.04
CA ARG A 34 6.73 -13.42 -12.32
C ARG A 34 5.72 -12.61 -13.12
N GLU A 35 5.13 -13.22 -14.14
CA GLU A 35 4.17 -12.59 -15.03
C GLU A 35 2.92 -12.15 -14.24
N GLN A 36 2.49 -12.94 -13.26
CA GLN A 36 1.35 -12.59 -12.39
C GLN A 36 1.69 -11.44 -11.42
N LEU A 37 2.94 -11.35 -10.98
CA LEU A 37 3.40 -10.23 -10.14
C LEU A 37 3.49 -8.94 -10.97
N GLU A 38 4.01 -9.04 -12.20
CA GLU A 38 4.11 -7.92 -13.14
C GLU A 38 2.71 -7.44 -13.57
N ASP A 39 1.74 -8.34 -13.79
CA ASP A 39 0.35 -7.95 -14.04
C ASP A 39 -0.32 -7.26 -12.84
N TRP A 40 0.04 -7.66 -11.61
CA TRP A 40 -0.54 -7.08 -10.40
C TRP A 40 0.09 -5.72 -10.04
N ALA A 41 1.41 -5.62 -10.17
CA ALA A 41 2.17 -4.42 -9.88
C ALA A 41 3.23 -4.21 -10.98
N PRO A 42 2.83 -3.65 -12.14
CA PRO A 42 3.77 -3.40 -13.23
C PRO A 42 4.87 -2.43 -12.79
N PRO A 43 6.13 -2.66 -13.17
CA PRO A 43 7.20 -1.72 -12.92
C PRO A 43 6.98 -0.42 -13.71
N GLY A 44 7.27 0.74 -13.10
CA GLY A 44 7.19 2.04 -13.80
C GLY A 44 5.82 2.72 -13.77
N GLU A 45 4.81 2.11 -13.15
CA GLU A 45 3.47 2.71 -12.99
C GLU A 45 3.30 3.46 -11.65
N GLU A 46 4.36 3.65 -10.87
CA GLU A 46 4.25 4.17 -9.50
C GLU A 46 3.64 5.58 -9.47
N ALA A 47 4.01 6.44 -10.43
CA ALA A 47 3.49 7.80 -10.52
C ALA A 47 1.99 7.84 -10.89
N GLU A 48 1.57 7.02 -11.85
CA GLU A 48 0.18 6.92 -12.26
C GLU A 48 -0.68 6.33 -11.15
N ARG A 49 -0.20 5.27 -10.50
CA ARG A 49 -0.86 4.65 -9.35
C ARG A 49 -1.01 5.64 -8.20
N ALA A 50 0.03 6.43 -7.91
CA ALA A 50 -0.03 7.47 -6.89
C ALA A 50 -1.12 8.50 -7.20
N ALA A 51 -1.17 9.00 -8.44
CA ALA A 51 -2.20 9.95 -8.86
C ALA A 51 -3.62 9.36 -8.74
N SER A 52 -3.81 8.12 -9.19
CA SER A 52 -5.10 7.41 -9.13
C SER A 52 -5.57 7.14 -7.70
N TRP A 53 -4.65 6.71 -6.83
CA TRP A 53 -4.99 6.30 -5.47
C TRP A 53 -5.16 7.46 -4.51
N LEU A 54 -4.51 8.60 -4.76
CA LEU A 54 -4.56 9.77 -3.88
C LEU A 54 -5.99 10.19 -3.55
N ALA A 55 -6.84 10.36 -4.57
CA ALA A 55 -8.23 10.76 -4.39
C ALA A 55 -9.06 9.69 -3.66
N SER A 56 -8.83 8.41 -3.96
CA SER A 56 -9.52 7.29 -3.31
C SER A 56 -9.16 7.21 -1.82
N LEU A 57 -7.87 7.24 -1.50
CA LEU A 57 -7.37 7.15 -0.13
C LEU A 57 -7.79 8.35 0.72
N ALA A 58 -7.82 9.55 0.13
CA ALA A 58 -8.28 10.77 0.80
C ALA A 58 -9.79 10.75 1.09
N ARG A 59 -10.59 10.13 0.22
CA ARG A 59 -12.05 10.02 0.40
C ARG A 59 -12.44 8.91 1.40
N ASN A 60 -11.63 7.87 1.51
CA ASN A 60 -11.94 6.67 2.28
C ASN A 60 -11.41 6.74 3.71
N ARG A 61 -11.81 5.80 4.57
CA ARG A 61 -11.24 5.66 5.92
C ARG A 61 -9.88 4.95 5.85
N SER A 62 -8.89 5.70 5.39
CA SER A 62 -7.53 5.19 5.17
C SER A 62 -6.62 5.49 6.36
N CYS A 63 -5.81 4.52 6.75
CA CYS A 63 -4.78 4.69 7.78
C CYS A 63 -3.44 4.12 7.34
N VAL A 64 -2.39 4.59 7.99
CA VAL A 64 -1.02 4.12 7.82
C VAL A 64 -0.48 3.66 9.17
N ALA A 65 0.45 2.70 9.12
CA ALA A 65 1.20 2.22 10.26
C ALA A 65 2.65 2.69 10.13
N GLU A 66 3.19 3.25 11.20
CA GLU A 66 4.56 3.75 11.25
C GLU A 66 5.36 3.09 12.38
N ILE A 67 6.63 2.81 12.13
CA ILE A 67 7.60 2.45 13.15
C ILE A 67 8.83 3.34 12.98
N GLY A 68 9.21 4.08 14.02
CA GLY A 68 10.37 4.98 13.96
C GLY A 68 10.25 6.07 12.88
N GLY A 69 9.03 6.48 12.55
CA GLY A 69 8.76 7.47 11.48
C GLY A 69 8.78 6.92 10.06
N GLN A 70 9.00 5.61 9.88
CA GLN A 70 8.90 4.95 8.58
C GLN A 70 7.55 4.27 8.42
N LEU A 71 6.93 4.45 7.24
CA LEU A 71 5.66 3.80 6.90
C LEU A 71 5.90 2.32 6.62
N VAL A 72 5.28 1.44 7.40
CA VAL A 72 5.42 -0.02 7.33
C VAL A 72 4.12 -0.72 6.92
N GLY A 73 3.02 0.02 6.80
CA GLY A 73 1.73 -0.52 6.40
C GLY A 73 0.73 0.57 6.05
N PHE A 74 -0.27 0.21 5.26
CA PHE A 74 -1.44 1.06 5.02
C PHE A 74 -2.69 0.20 4.85
N ARG A 75 -3.84 0.84 5.06
CA ARG A 75 -5.16 0.25 4.86
C ARG A 75 -6.06 1.28 4.17
N ASN A 76 -6.82 0.82 3.20
CA ASN A 76 -7.87 1.59 2.54
C ASN A 76 -9.23 0.94 2.80
N CYS A 77 -10.21 1.69 3.30
CA CYS A 77 -11.56 1.19 3.58
C CYS A 77 -12.60 1.96 2.77
N VAL A 78 -13.05 1.35 1.68
CA VAL A 78 -14.01 1.96 0.75
C VAL A 78 -15.46 1.83 1.27
N ARG A 79 -15.78 0.72 1.96
CA ARG A 79 -16.98 0.41 2.79
C ARG A 79 -16.66 -0.80 3.70
N LEU A 80 -17.53 -1.14 4.67
CA LEU A 80 -17.33 -2.19 5.72
C LEU A 80 -16.97 -3.59 5.18
N ASP A 81 -17.04 -3.83 3.87
CA ASP A 81 -17.04 -5.17 3.28
C ASP A 81 -15.79 -5.45 2.43
N ASN A 82 -14.95 -4.45 2.15
CA ASN A 82 -13.76 -4.61 1.31
C ASN A 82 -12.49 -4.26 2.10
N PHE A 83 -11.77 -5.30 2.52
CA PHE A 83 -10.47 -5.19 3.18
C PHE A 83 -9.35 -5.43 2.17
N VAL A 84 -8.47 -4.45 1.99
CA VAL A 84 -7.11 -4.72 1.53
C VAL A 84 -6.22 -4.59 2.77
N MET A 85 -5.90 -5.74 3.36
CA MET A 85 -4.83 -5.91 4.34
C MET A 85 -4.02 -7.10 3.83
N ARG A 86 -2.72 -6.94 3.56
CA ARG A 86 -1.88 -8.14 3.45
C ARG A 86 -0.44 -7.91 3.92
N LYS A 87 -0.19 -8.62 5.03
CA LYS A 87 1.05 -9.18 5.58
C LYS A 87 2.18 -8.19 5.89
N LEU A 88 2.12 -7.64 7.12
CA LEU A 88 3.33 -7.34 7.87
C LEU A 88 4.10 -8.66 8.03
N LEU A 89 5.24 -8.78 7.37
CA LEU A 89 6.31 -9.69 7.77
C LEU A 89 7.22 -8.95 8.75
#